data_AF-A0A830ZZ03-F1
#
_entry.id   AF-A0A830ZZ03-F1
#
_cell.length_a   1.000
_cell.length_b   1.000
_cell.length_c   1.000
_cell.angle_alpha   90.00
_cell.angle_beta   90.00
_cell.angle_gamma   90.00
#
_symmetry.space_group_name_H-M   'P 1'
#
loop_
_entity.id
_entity.type
_entity.pdbx_description
1 polymer ?
#
loop_
_entity_poly.entity_id
_entity_poly.type
_entity_poly.pdbx_seq_one_letter_code
_entity_poly.pdbx_strand_id
1 'polypeptide(L)'
;MTDYQWLTAQQAQAELPALCAVLDGCIAEGASIGFIQRDPELLRHFWQDALLSLACGDKQLLVARIEGRIVATVMLALAMPANGAHRGEIIKLLVHPDARRRGIARQLMCRAEQKAWQAGRSLLVLDTRSGDIAESL
;
A
#
# COMPACT_ATOMS: atom_id res chain seq x y z
N MET A 1 4.29 -10.22 17.37
CA MET A 1 2.97 -9.55 17.20
C MET A 1 3.07 -8.58 16.05
N THR A 2 2.05 -8.48 15.19
CA THR A 2 2.05 -7.52 14.07
C THR A 2 1.27 -6.28 14.48
N ASP A 3 1.91 -5.12 14.36
CA ASP A 3 1.28 -3.82 14.62
C ASP A 3 0.84 -3.16 13.31
N TYR A 4 -0.23 -2.36 13.33
CA TYR A 4 -0.80 -1.73 12.14
C TYR A 4 -0.97 -0.24 12.36
N GLN A 5 -0.41 0.58 11.47
CA GLN A 5 -0.36 2.02 11.65
C GLN A 5 -0.68 2.76 10.35
N TRP A 6 -1.62 3.70 10.41
CA TRP A 6 -1.81 4.70 9.36
C TRP A 6 -0.73 5.77 9.49
N LEU A 7 0.05 6.01 8.43
CA LEU A 7 1.13 6.99 8.43
C LEU A 7 0.66 8.33 7.88
N THR A 8 1.12 9.42 8.50
CA THR A 8 1.06 10.76 7.90
C THR A 8 2.15 10.90 6.83
N ALA A 9 2.06 11.93 5.99
CA ALA A 9 3.10 12.24 5.02
C ALA A 9 4.49 12.43 5.68
N GLN A 10 4.55 13.10 6.83
CA GLN A 10 5.82 13.31 7.56
C GLN A 10 6.40 11.99 8.08
N GLN A 11 5.58 11.10 8.62
CA GLN A 11 6.01 9.77 9.07
C GLN A 11 6.49 8.91 7.90
N ALA A 12 5.71 8.89 6.81
CA ALA A 12 6.09 8.17 5.59
C ALA A 12 7.42 8.69 5.00
N GLN A 13 7.64 10.02 5.04
CA GLN A 13 8.89 10.63 4.58
C GLN A 13 10.10 10.16 5.43
N ALA A 14 9.94 10.12 6.75
CA ALA A 14 10.98 9.64 7.66
C ALA A 14 11.31 8.14 7.47
N GLU A 15 10.34 7.37 6.97
CA GLU A 15 10.46 5.91 6.80
C GLU A 15 10.59 5.46 5.34
N LEU A 16 10.93 6.38 4.42
CA LEU A 16 11.14 6.09 3.00
C LEU A 16 12.04 4.87 2.75
N PRO A 17 13.19 4.68 3.43
CA PRO A 17 14.02 3.51 3.22
C PRO A 17 13.30 2.19 3.50
N ALA A 18 12.48 2.14 4.56
CA ALA A 18 11.73 0.95 4.92
C ALA A 18 10.58 0.66 3.94
N LEU A 19 9.90 1.71 3.46
CA LEU A 19 8.88 1.59 2.42
C LEU A 19 9.47 1.10 1.09
N CYS A 20 10.66 1.60 0.71
CA CYS A 20 11.38 1.14 -0.48
C CYS A 20 11.76 -0.34 -0.35
N ALA A 21 12.21 -0.78 0.82
CA ALA A 21 12.58 -2.19 1.05
C ALA A 21 11.40 -3.16 0.84
N VAL A 22 10.17 -2.77 1.19
CA VAL A 22 8.98 -3.60 0.91
C VAL A 22 8.73 -3.77 -0.58
N LEU A 23 8.78 -2.68 -1.36
CA LEU A 23 8.63 -2.73 -2.81
C LEU A 23 9.74 -3.58 -3.44
N ASP A 24 10.98 -3.29 -3.05
CA ASP A 24 12.19 -3.94 -3.54
C ASP A 24 12.13 -5.46 -3.34
N GLY A 25 11.78 -5.91 -2.12
CA GLY A 25 11.60 -7.33 -1.82
C GLY A 25 10.48 -7.98 -2.64
N CYS A 26 9.39 -7.26 -2.94
CA CYS A 26 8.33 -7.79 -3.80
C CYS A 26 8.77 -7.91 -5.26
N ILE A 27 9.50 -6.92 -5.79
CA ILE A 27 10.04 -6.94 -7.16
C ILE A 27 11.09 -8.04 -7.31
N ALA A 28 11.94 -8.24 -6.31
CA ALA A 28 12.95 -9.30 -6.31
C ALA A 28 12.33 -10.71 -6.46
N GLU A 29 11.11 -10.91 -5.94
CA GLU A 29 10.33 -12.14 -6.08
C GLU A 29 9.43 -12.16 -7.34
N GLY A 30 9.62 -11.23 -8.27
CA GLY A 30 8.90 -11.20 -9.55
C GLY A 30 7.48 -10.63 -9.50
N ALA A 31 7.12 -9.86 -8.47
CA ALA A 31 5.80 -9.22 -8.40
C ALA A 31 5.61 -8.21 -9.55
N SER A 32 4.46 -8.29 -10.24
CA SER A 32 4.11 -7.36 -11.31
C SER A 32 3.37 -6.16 -10.74
N ILE A 33 4.14 -5.19 -10.24
CA ILE A 33 3.60 -4.05 -9.48
C ILE A 33 3.96 -2.71 -10.12
N GLY A 34 4.03 -2.65 -11.45
CA GLY A 34 4.27 -1.42 -12.21
C GLY A 34 5.73 -0.95 -12.28
N PHE A 35 6.69 -1.80 -11.92
CA PHE A 35 8.12 -1.54 -12.08
C PHE A 35 8.70 -2.53 -13.09
N ILE A 36 9.41 -2.03 -14.10
CA ILE A 36 10.05 -2.84 -15.15
C ILE A 36 11.45 -3.29 -14.72
N GLN A 37 12.13 -2.47 -13.90
CA GLN A 37 13.49 -2.70 -13.42
C GLN A 37 13.57 -2.41 -11.93
N ARG A 38 14.49 -3.10 -11.24
CA ARG A 38 14.81 -2.88 -9.84
C ARG A 38 15.76 -1.69 -9.72
N ASP A 39 15.21 -0.49 -9.80
CA ASP A 39 15.94 0.78 -9.66
C ASP A 39 15.59 1.46 -8.33
N PRO A 40 16.56 1.59 -7.40
CA PRO A 40 16.37 2.29 -6.13
C PRO A 40 15.84 3.72 -6.24
N GLU A 41 16.20 4.44 -7.31
CA GLU A 41 15.73 5.82 -7.50
C GLU A 41 14.26 5.85 -7.92
N LEU A 42 13.82 4.94 -8.81
CA LEU A 42 12.39 4.82 -9.17
C LEU A 42 11.53 4.44 -7.97
N LEU A 43 12.02 3.52 -7.12
CA LEU A 43 11.35 3.11 -5.89
C LEU A 43 11.16 4.28 -4.93
N ARG A 44 12.22 5.08 -4.76
CA ARG A 44 12.18 6.28 -3.92
C ARG A 44 11.24 7.33 -4.51
N HIS A 45 11.31 7.56 -5.82
CA HIS A 45 10.49 8.54 -6.51
C HIS A 45 8.99 8.22 -6.37
N PHE A 46 8.59 6.96 -6.55
CA PHE A 46 7.21 6.53 -6.32
C PHE A 46 6.69 6.95 -4.95
N TRP A 47 7.47 6.70 -3.89
CA TRP A 47 7.05 7.07 -2.54
C TRP A 47 7.07 8.58 -2.31
N GLN A 48 8.06 9.29 -2.86
CA GLN A 48 8.12 10.76 -2.80
C GLN A 48 6.88 11.40 -3.44
N ASP A 49 6.44 10.90 -4.59
CA ASP A 49 5.21 11.36 -5.24
C ASP A 49 3.98 11.05 -4.38
N ALA A 50 3.96 9.88 -3.74
CA ALA A 50 2.88 9.52 -2.83
C ALA A 50 2.80 10.46 -1.61
N LEU A 51 3.92 11.03 -1.13
CA LEU A 51 3.92 11.93 0.03
C LEU A 51 3.00 13.14 -0.16
N LEU A 52 2.95 13.71 -1.37
CA LEU A 52 2.08 14.85 -1.65
C LEU A 52 0.60 14.43 -1.54
N SER A 53 0.24 13.28 -2.13
CA SER A 53 -1.12 12.73 -2.03
C SER A 53 -1.51 12.38 -0.58
N LEU A 54 -0.55 11.97 0.25
CA LEU A 54 -0.79 11.73 1.68
C LEU A 54 -1.01 13.05 2.43
N ALA A 55 -0.28 14.10 2.07
CA ALA A 55 -0.35 15.40 2.75
C ALA A 55 -1.68 16.12 2.48
N CYS A 56 -2.21 16.04 1.25
CA CYS A 56 -3.53 16.60 0.91
C CYS A 56 -4.70 15.69 1.30
N GLY A 57 -4.45 14.44 1.69
CA GLY A 57 -5.48 13.46 2.06
C GLY A 57 -6.13 12.74 0.88
N ASP A 58 -5.65 12.95 -0.34
CA ASP A 58 -6.10 12.25 -1.55
C ASP A 58 -5.85 10.75 -1.48
N LYS A 59 -4.77 10.36 -0.78
CA LYS A 59 -4.42 8.98 -0.47
C LYS A 59 -4.16 8.83 1.02
N GLN A 60 -4.29 7.60 1.50
CA GLN A 60 -3.93 7.21 2.87
C GLN A 60 -3.04 5.96 2.82
N LEU A 61 -2.03 5.89 3.68
CA LEU A 61 -1.08 4.77 3.73
C LEU A 61 -1.19 4.05 5.07
N LEU A 62 -1.48 2.75 5.02
CA LEU A 62 -1.43 1.84 6.16
C LEU A 62 -0.22 0.93 6.02
N VAL A 63 0.52 0.76 7.11
CA VAL A 63 1.65 -0.17 7.18
C VAL A 63 1.42 -1.24 8.23
N ALA A 64 2.02 -2.42 8.02
CA ALA A 64 2.15 -3.43 9.06
C ALA A 64 3.60 -3.54 9.51
N ARG A 65 3.81 -3.67 10.82
CA ARG A 65 5.12 -3.77 11.45
C ARG A 65 5.30 -5.10 12.17
N ILE A 66 6.52 -5.65 12.09
CA ILE A 66 6.98 -6.74 12.93
C ILE A 66 8.28 -6.27 13.56
N GLU A 67 8.35 -6.27 14.90
CA GLU A 67 9.55 -5.84 15.65
C GLU A 67 10.01 -4.43 15.25
N GLY A 68 9.05 -3.51 15.07
CA GLY A 68 9.28 -2.12 14.66
C GLY A 68 9.55 -1.92 13.16
N ARG A 69 9.92 -2.97 12.42
CA ARG A 69 10.20 -2.91 10.97
C ARG A 69 8.91 -2.94 10.16
N ILE A 70 8.77 -2.04 9.18
CA ILE A 70 7.70 -2.11 8.18
C ILE A 70 7.93 -3.34 7.30
N VAL A 71 6.92 -4.21 7.24
CA VAL A 71 6.96 -5.45 6.44
C VAL A 71 5.86 -5.54 5.39
N ALA A 72 4.89 -4.63 5.43
CA ALA A 72 3.79 -4.61 4.48
C ALA A 72 3.17 -3.22 4.40
N THR A 73 2.52 -2.94 3.26
CA THR A 73 1.85 -1.67 2.98
C THR A 73 0.49 -1.94 2.33
N VAL A 74 -0.43 -0.99 2.47
CA VAL A 74 -1.55 -0.76 1.55
C VAL A 74 -1.82 0.73 1.49
N MET A 75 -2.05 1.26 0.30
CA MET A 75 -2.57 2.61 0.11
C MET A 75 -4.02 2.57 -0.31
N LEU A 76 -4.79 3.53 0.17
CA LEU A 76 -6.19 3.76 -0.20
C LEU A 76 -6.28 5.14 -0.85
N ALA A 77 -6.61 5.19 -2.14
CA ALA A 77 -6.92 6.44 -2.82
C ALA A 77 -8.41 6.78 -2.66
N LEU A 78 -8.68 8.02 -2.27
CA LEU A 78 -10.01 8.57 -1.97
C LEU A 78 -10.38 9.74 -2.88
N ALA A 79 -9.39 10.42 -3.44
CA ALA A 79 -9.61 11.45 -4.46
C ALA A 79 -9.97 10.77 -5.79
N MET A 80 -11.26 10.77 -6.09
CA MET A 80 -11.81 10.25 -7.34
C MET A 80 -12.49 11.37 -8.13
N PRO A 81 -12.59 11.25 -9.47
CA PRO A 81 -13.42 12.14 -10.27
C PRO A 81 -14.86 12.22 -9.74
N ALA A 82 -15.57 13.32 -10.00
CA ALA A 82 -16.91 13.56 -9.44
C ALA A 82 -17.91 12.43 -9.72
N ASN A 83 -17.89 11.86 -10.93
CA ASN A 83 -18.72 10.71 -11.32
C ASN A 83 -18.27 9.38 -10.70
N GLY A 84 -17.17 9.37 -9.95
CA GLY A 84 -16.58 8.24 -9.25
C GLY A 84 -16.45 8.47 -7.75
N ALA A 85 -17.09 9.49 -7.18
CA ALA A 85 -16.95 9.83 -5.76
C ALA A 85 -17.36 8.70 -4.79
N HIS A 86 -18.18 7.75 -5.24
CA HIS A 86 -18.55 6.55 -4.46
C HIS A 86 -17.43 5.50 -4.41
N ARG A 87 -16.38 5.63 -5.23
CA ARG A 87 -15.27 4.69 -5.34
C ARG A 87 -14.08 5.10 -4.47
N GLY A 88 -13.28 4.11 -4.09
CA GLY A 88 -11.89 4.27 -3.71
C GLY A 88 -11.04 3.19 -4.40
N GLU A 89 -9.72 3.37 -4.40
CA GLU A 89 -8.79 2.44 -5.05
C GLU A 89 -7.78 1.89 -4.04
N ILE A 90 -7.56 0.58 -4.07
CA ILE A 90 -6.51 -0.08 -3.30
C ILE A 90 -5.24 -0.13 -4.15
N ILE A 91 -4.17 0.47 -3.65
CA ILE A 91 -2.90 0.62 -4.35
C ILE A 91 -1.78 0.04 -3.47
N LYS A 92 -0.82 -0.68 -4.06
CA LYS A 92 0.34 -1.25 -3.37
C LYS A 92 -0.02 -2.02 -2.07
N LEU A 93 -1.01 -2.91 -2.15
CA LEU A 93 -1.20 -3.96 -1.14
C LEU A 93 -0.05 -4.97 -1.27
N LEU A 94 0.98 -4.79 -0.46
CA LEU A 94 2.24 -5.53 -0.58
C LEU A 94 2.64 -6.11 0.77
N VAL A 95 3.17 -7.34 0.75
CA VAL A 95 3.78 -7.97 1.92
C VAL A 95 5.16 -8.45 1.52
N HIS A 96 6.18 -7.94 2.23
CA HIS A 96 7.57 -8.33 2.06
C HIS A 96 7.69 -9.87 2.14
N PRO A 97 8.50 -10.51 1.29
CA PRO A 97 8.61 -11.97 1.22
C PRO A 97 8.77 -12.66 2.59
N ASP A 98 9.68 -12.17 3.43
CA ASP A 98 9.95 -12.69 4.79
C ASP A 98 8.75 -12.68 5.75
N ALA A 99 7.70 -11.91 5.44
CA ALA A 99 6.52 -11.74 6.29
C ALA A 99 5.24 -12.36 5.69
N ARG A 100 5.34 -13.03 4.53
CA ARG A 100 4.18 -13.68 3.87
C ARG A 100 3.64 -14.88 4.68
N ARG A 101 2.44 -15.34 4.30
CA ARG A 101 1.71 -16.47 4.93
C ARG A 101 1.37 -16.29 6.41
N ARG A 102 1.33 -15.04 6.89
CA ARG A 102 0.96 -14.66 8.26
C ARG A 102 -0.39 -13.94 8.35
N GLY A 103 -1.18 -13.94 7.28
CA GLY A 103 -2.49 -13.26 7.21
C GLY A 103 -2.42 -11.73 7.13
N ILE A 104 -1.24 -11.13 6.95
CA ILE A 104 -1.02 -9.68 6.99
C ILE A 104 -1.81 -8.95 5.90
N ALA A 105 -1.79 -9.45 4.66
CA ALA A 105 -2.49 -8.82 3.54
C ALA A 105 -4.01 -8.73 3.79
N ARG A 106 -4.62 -9.80 4.29
CA ARG A 106 -6.04 -9.82 4.67
C ARG A 106 -6.34 -8.80 5.77
N GLN A 107 -5.50 -8.71 6.78
CA GLN A 107 -5.65 -7.74 7.87
C GLN A 107 -5.48 -6.28 7.42
N LEU A 108 -4.63 -6.03 6.42
CA LEU A 108 -4.49 -4.74 5.76
C LEU A 108 -5.75 -4.39 4.96
N MET A 109 -6.28 -5.34 4.17
CA MET A 109 -7.50 -5.16 3.39
C MET A 109 -8.70 -4.84 4.27
N CYS A 110 -8.96 -5.62 5.33
CA CYS A 110 -10.09 -5.35 6.23
C CYS A 110 -10.01 -3.94 6.86
N ARG A 111 -8.81 -3.46 7.19
CA ARG A 111 -8.61 -2.10 7.72
C ARG A 111 -8.80 -1.04 6.65
N ALA A 112 -8.31 -1.28 5.43
CA ALA A 112 -8.51 -0.38 4.31
C ALA A 112 -10.00 -0.27 3.93
N GLU A 113 -10.73 -1.38 3.90
CA GLU A 113 -12.19 -1.42 3.70
C GLU A 113 -12.93 -0.62 4.77
N GLN A 114 -12.61 -0.83 6.05
CA GLN A 114 -13.21 -0.06 7.13
C GLN A 114 -12.93 1.44 6.99
N LYS A 115 -11.71 1.81 6.60
CA LYS A 115 -11.32 3.20 6.38
C LYS A 115 -12.03 3.82 5.17
N ALA A 116 -12.20 3.06 4.10
CA ALA A 116 -12.95 3.47 2.91
C ALA A 116 -14.43 3.70 3.24
N TRP A 117 -15.04 2.78 4.01
CA TRP A 117 -16.41 2.90 4.48
C TRP A 117 -16.61 4.18 5.32
N GLN A 118 -15.70 4.44 6.27
CA GLN A 118 -15.71 5.68 7.08
C GLN A 118 -15.56 6.94 6.22
N ALA A 119 -14.86 6.84 5.09
CA ALA A 119 -14.70 7.91 4.12
C ALA A 119 -15.87 8.00 3.11
N GLY A 120 -16.95 7.24 3.31
CA GLY A 120 -18.16 7.27 2.47
C GLY A 120 -18.02 6.54 1.13
N ARG A 121 -17.05 5.63 0.99
CA ARG A 121 -16.85 4.86 -0.24
C ARG A 121 -17.62 3.55 -0.16
N SER A 122 -18.41 3.27 -1.19
CA SER A 122 -19.23 2.05 -1.28
C SER A 122 -18.64 1.00 -2.22
N LEU A 123 -17.64 1.36 -3.01
CA LEU A 123 -16.93 0.46 -3.91
C LEU A 123 -15.43 0.66 -3.78
N LEU A 124 -14.70 -0.44 -3.60
CA LEU A 124 -13.24 -0.46 -3.75
C LEU A 124 -12.87 -1.18 -5.03
N VAL A 125 -11.93 -0.60 -5.77
CA VAL A 125 -11.36 -1.19 -6.98
C VAL A 125 -9.87 -1.41 -6.80
N LEU A 126 -9.35 -2.40 -7.50
CA LEU A 126 -7.92 -2.68 -7.63
C LEU A 126 -7.69 -3.42 -8.93
N ASP A 127 -6.45 -3.35 -9.41
CA ASP A 127 -5.98 -4.15 -10.53
C ASP A 127 -4.85 -5.07 -10.03
N THR A 128 -4.98 -6.36 -10.30
CA THR A 128 -3.96 -7.37 -10.01
C THR A 128 -3.73 -8.19 -11.27
N ARG A 129 -2.49 -8.65 -11.48
CA ARG A 129 -2.19 -9.59 -12.55
C ARG A 129 -2.85 -10.94 -12.21
N SER A 130 -3.51 -11.56 -13.19
CA SER A 130 -4.07 -12.90 -13.02
C SER A 130 -2.98 -13.91 -12.65
N GLY A 131 -3.28 -14.79 -11.69
CA GLY A 131 -2.33 -15.76 -11.13
C GLY A 131 -1.34 -15.19 -10.12
N ASP A 132 -1.43 -13.90 -9.76
CA ASP A 132 -0.63 -13.34 -8.67
C ASP A 132 -1.19 -13.72 -7.30
N ILE A 133 -0.35 -13.74 -6.26
CA ILE A 133 -0.72 -14.16 -4.90
C ILE A 133 -1.87 -13.29 -4.36
N ALA A 134 -1.90 -12.02 -4.76
CA ALA A 134 -2.92 -11.06 -4.35
C ALA A 134 -4.32 -11.32 -4.95
N GLU A 135 -4.45 -12.15 -5.98
CA GLU A 135 -5.74 -12.45 -6.64
C GLU A 135 -6.74 -13.16 -5.71
N SER A 136 -6.25 -13.87 -4.68
CA SER A 136 -7.06 -14.70 -3.79
C SER A 136 -7.54 -14.01 -2.50
N LEU A 137 -7.32 -12.68 -2.39
CA LEU A 137 -7.55 -11.91 -1.16
C LEU A 137 -8.98 -11.43 -0.96
#